data_AF-A0A8J4GUS6-F1
#
_entry.id   AF-A0A8J4GUS6-F1
#
_cell.length_a   1.000
_cell.length_b   1.000
_cell.length_c   1.000
_cell.angle_alpha   90.00
_cell.angle_beta   90.00
_cell.angle_gamma   90.00
#
_symmetry.space_group_name_H-M   'P 1'
#
loop_
_entity.id
_entity.type
_entity.pdbx_description
1 polymer ?
#
loop_
_entity_poly.entity_id
_entity_poly.type
_entity_poly.pdbx_seq_one_letter_code
_entity_poly.pdbx_strand_id
1 'polypeptide(L)'
;VVMYVILISIINRQFSNVREVHRLALAADRCQLATVKVAVAEFCTRTDIAPVSICEVPLTTTMLDLNSALDDLEVYHQTTYLGSGTAPRKLKESTAYYLWTSQTGTYKAYFDTQPAMWVNGTAGVWQLGNRFIATAREILYWGKQLKGRIGNLRAFKFVVANGLWAVFTGYTESLDYLVSYAWGEVSQVQKALIIMLAVEAAGVQLACIVYELVLLRTVERIRRGSLLTSLAIPSAMLRVLASRPLVIMEDSDDEDAEDDDAAADGNGGGKGGNTGGGGIKAGGGSGSYESDEDDFFHGNTAHGTAAAGNATRRYRRRSMEMVVPPPGAVLPGGAMPFDAGSSTSPYSHHPQHVPNRSADSSLRFGQGLHSEQAAPVDLGSTGGSGAAGMLLPGRRFAAVGVRSSRGGRLHVNGKELRPSYRNLVIFMVPLLLWEVTLIVMGAVSYMRLEGMQGPLASLNMASHVIYRYTRVRAMALLLVSSERGSSDLAFYRGALRNELTNLQSEYDTLMYGGLSITQAGKVFQKPVPASTFESSSFSNNFFRQERCFRWDQSKCYTPDSPYYEVTHHGLDVMLRRIISEMQLLAADDDNDATYNGTRYTTMYMVGTKDLYEGLQSSAQLFVDFSIAR
;
A
#
# COMPACT_ATOMS: atom_id res chain seq x y z
N VAL A 1 18.15 -2.14 15.27
CA VAL A 1 17.11 -1.16 15.68
C VAL A 1 16.92 -0.04 14.66
N VAL A 2 17.88 0.88 14.46
CA VAL A 2 17.68 2.06 13.57
C VAL A 2 17.22 1.68 12.14
N MET A 3 17.88 0.69 11.50
CA MET A 3 17.49 0.22 10.17
C MET A 3 16.06 -0.36 10.12
N TYR A 4 15.64 -1.05 11.19
CA TYR A 4 14.29 -1.61 11.32
C TYR A 4 13.21 -0.51 11.44
N VAL A 5 13.49 0.56 12.21
CA VAL A 5 12.61 1.74 12.31
C VAL A 5 12.49 2.45 10.95
N ILE A 6 13.59 2.57 10.22
CA ILE A 6 13.59 3.13 8.85
C ILE A 6 12.75 2.24 7.92
N LEU A 7 12.91 0.91 7.98
CA LEU A 7 12.16 -0.04 7.16
C LEU A 7 10.65 0.03 7.42
N ILE A 8 10.22 0.00 8.69
CA ILE A 8 8.79 0.14 9.06
C ILE A 8 8.24 1.47 8.57
N SER A 9 8.97 2.57 8.74
CA SER A 9 8.54 3.90 8.28
C SER A 9 8.33 3.93 6.75
N ILE A 10 9.19 3.26 6.00
CA ILE A 10 9.07 3.11 4.54
C ILE A 10 7.89 2.21 4.14
N ILE A 11 7.67 1.09 4.84
CA ILE A 11 6.54 0.16 4.59
C ILE A 11 5.20 0.86 4.89
N ASN A 12 5.06 1.50 6.05
CA ASN A 12 3.87 2.27 6.42
C ASN A 12 3.58 3.39 5.42
N ARG A 13 4.62 4.01 4.86
CA ARG A 13 4.50 4.98 3.76
C ARG A 13 3.94 4.35 2.47
N GLN A 14 4.33 3.12 2.12
CA GLN A 14 3.72 2.41 0.98
C GLN A 14 2.26 2.06 1.24
N PHE A 15 1.90 1.54 2.41
CA PHE A 15 0.50 1.27 2.74
C PHE A 15 -0.37 2.54 2.69
N SER A 16 0.15 3.70 3.08
CA SER A 16 -0.53 4.99 2.84
C SER A 16 -0.75 5.24 1.35
N ASN A 17 0.30 5.14 0.53
CA ASN A 17 0.23 5.37 -0.92
C ASN A 17 -0.78 4.42 -1.61
N VAL A 18 -0.82 3.13 -1.24
CA VAL A 18 -1.78 2.14 -1.78
C VAL A 18 -3.23 2.47 -1.38
N ARG A 19 -3.45 2.84 -0.11
CA ARG A 19 -4.77 3.29 0.37
C ARG A 19 -5.24 4.58 -0.31
N GLU A 20 -4.32 5.47 -0.68
CA GLU A 20 -4.63 6.70 -1.42
C GLU A 20 -5.06 6.42 -2.87
N VAL A 21 -4.35 5.52 -3.57
CA VAL A 21 -4.74 5.01 -4.89
C VAL A 21 -6.15 4.41 -4.84
N HIS A 22 -6.41 3.52 -3.88
CA HIS A 22 -7.72 2.87 -3.74
C HIS A 22 -8.85 3.88 -3.42
N ARG A 23 -8.64 4.84 -2.52
CA ARG A 23 -9.62 5.89 -2.22
C ARG A 23 -9.94 6.76 -3.43
N LEU A 24 -8.96 7.08 -4.27
CA LEU A 24 -9.19 7.87 -5.48
C LEU A 24 -9.96 7.07 -6.55
N ALA A 25 -9.70 5.76 -6.68
CA ALA A 25 -10.53 4.88 -7.50
C ALA A 25 -11.99 4.85 -7.02
N LEU A 26 -12.21 4.75 -5.70
CA LEU A 26 -13.56 4.83 -5.11
C LEU A 26 -14.20 6.20 -5.33
N ALA A 27 -13.46 7.32 -5.29
CA ALA A 27 -13.99 8.63 -5.65
C ALA A 27 -14.44 8.69 -7.12
N ALA A 28 -13.66 8.11 -8.04
CA ALA A 28 -14.01 8.02 -9.46
C ALA A 28 -15.29 7.21 -9.70
N ASP A 29 -15.48 6.09 -8.98
CA ASP A 29 -16.69 5.26 -9.03
C ASP A 29 -17.90 5.96 -8.39
N ARG A 30 -17.77 6.45 -7.15
CA ARG A 30 -18.87 7.11 -6.41
C ARG A 30 -19.37 8.39 -7.09
N CYS A 31 -18.50 9.13 -7.77
CA CYS A 31 -18.91 10.28 -8.60
C CYS A 31 -19.89 9.88 -9.70
N GLN A 32 -19.57 8.82 -10.45
CA GLN A 32 -20.46 8.33 -11.49
C GLN A 32 -21.73 7.73 -10.91
N LEU A 33 -21.64 6.96 -9.81
CA LEU A 33 -22.80 6.40 -9.13
C LEU A 33 -23.77 7.51 -8.69
N ALA A 34 -23.25 8.63 -8.17
CA ALA A 34 -24.06 9.80 -7.86
C ALA A 34 -24.73 10.38 -9.12
N THR A 35 -24.03 10.51 -10.24
CA THR A 35 -24.65 10.93 -11.52
C THR A 35 -25.73 9.95 -11.99
N VAL A 36 -25.51 8.63 -11.88
CA VAL A 36 -26.52 7.60 -12.20
C VAL A 36 -27.75 7.77 -11.31
N LYS A 37 -27.59 7.87 -9.98
CA LYS A 37 -28.73 8.04 -9.06
C LYS A 37 -29.49 9.35 -9.30
N VAL A 38 -28.80 10.43 -9.69
CA VAL A 38 -29.42 11.69 -10.13
C VAL A 38 -30.21 11.52 -11.43
N ALA A 39 -29.67 10.81 -12.43
CA ALA A 39 -30.37 10.52 -13.68
C ALA A 39 -31.61 9.63 -13.46
N VAL A 40 -31.50 8.59 -12.62
CA VAL A 40 -32.65 7.74 -12.20
C VAL A 40 -33.73 8.59 -11.52
N ALA A 41 -33.34 9.47 -10.60
CA ALA A 41 -34.28 10.33 -9.88
C ALA A 41 -35.06 11.28 -10.79
N GLU A 42 -34.41 11.83 -11.83
CA GLU A 42 -35.10 12.64 -12.84
C GLU A 42 -36.03 11.79 -13.70
N PHE A 43 -35.49 10.74 -14.34
CA PHE A 43 -36.23 9.89 -15.25
C PHE A 43 -37.47 9.24 -14.60
N CYS A 44 -37.31 8.58 -13.44
CA CYS A 44 -38.39 7.89 -12.74
C CYS A 44 -39.39 8.82 -12.04
N THR A 45 -39.26 10.15 -12.19
CA THR A 45 -40.28 11.12 -11.70
C THR A 45 -41.05 11.82 -12.80
N ARG A 46 -40.75 11.52 -14.08
CA ARG A 46 -41.58 11.95 -15.21
C ARG A 46 -42.93 11.21 -15.19
N THR A 47 -43.98 11.87 -15.66
CA THR A 47 -45.38 11.42 -15.51
C THR A 47 -45.79 10.29 -16.46
N ASP A 48 -45.01 10.08 -17.52
CA ASP A 48 -45.17 9.07 -18.57
C ASP A 48 -44.44 7.74 -18.27
N ILE A 49 -43.63 7.70 -17.22
CA ILE A 49 -42.79 6.55 -16.87
C ILE A 49 -43.50 5.64 -15.85
N ALA A 50 -43.70 4.38 -16.24
CA ALA A 50 -44.26 3.35 -15.36
C ALA A 50 -43.24 2.90 -14.29
N PRO A 51 -43.67 2.56 -13.06
CA PRO A 51 -42.81 2.14 -11.95
C PRO A 51 -42.35 0.67 -12.11
N VAL A 52 -41.60 0.41 -13.17
CA VAL A 52 -41.05 -0.91 -13.53
C VAL A 52 -39.53 -0.84 -13.65
N SER A 53 -38.84 -1.98 -13.56
CA SER A 53 -37.39 -2.05 -13.74
C SER A 53 -36.68 -1.11 -12.75
N ILE A 54 -35.79 -0.22 -13.21
CA ILE A 54 -35.10 0.75 -12.36
C ILE A 54 -36.02 1.74 -11.60
N CYS A 55 -37.25 1.94 -12.09
CA CYS A 55 -38.24 2.84 -11.49
C CYS A 55 -39.21 2.14 -10.51
N GLU A 56 -39.04 0.84 -10.26
CA GLU A 56 -39.75 0.13 -9.17
C GLU A 56 -39.32 0.64 -7.79
N VAL A 57 -38.07 1.10 -7.64
CA VAL A 57 -37.54 1.62 -6.38
C VAL A 57 -38.08 3.03 -6.12
N PRO A 58 -38.70 3.28 -4.95
CA PRO A 58 -39.22 4.61 -4.61
C PRO A 58 -38.16 5.71 -4.65
N LEU A 59 -38.55 6.90 -5.11
CA LEU A 59 -37.70 8.10 -5.15
C LEU A 59 -37.03 8.40 -3.80
N THR A 60 -37.73 8.14 -2.69
CA THR A 60 -37.20 8.31 -1.33
C THR A 60 -35.97 7.45 -1.08
N THR A 61 -35.99 6.19 -1.51
CA THR A 61 -34.86 5.26 -1.44
C THR A 61 -33.72 5.71 -2.36
N THR A 62 -34.02 6.05 -3.61
CA THR A 62 -33.02 6.56 -4.58
C THR A 62 -32.31 7.83 -4.07
N MET A 63 -33.02 8.71 -3.36
CA MET A 63 -32.42 9.90 -2.72
C MET A 63 -31.58 9.57 -1.48
N LEU A 64 -31.93 8.53 -0.72
CA LEU A 64 -31.10 8.05 0.39
C LEU A 64 -29.80 7.43 -0.13
N ASP A 65 -29.88 6.58 -1.16
CA ASP A 65 -28.72 6.01 -1.85
C ASP A 65 -27.80 7.10 -2.42
N LEU A 66 -28.38 8.13 -3.05
CA LEU A 66 -27.63 9.29 -3.56
C LEU A 66 -26.92 10.03 -2.43
N ASN A 67 -27.59 10.25 -1.28
CA ASN A 67 -26.93 10.89 -0.14
C ASN A 67 -25.76 10.04 0.38
N SER A 68 -25.94 8.72 0.52
CA SER A 68 -24.84 7.82 0.94
C SER A 68 -23.67 7.86 -0.05
N ALA A 69 -23.94 7.83 -1.36
CA ALA A 69 -22.90 7.91 -2.39
C ALA A 69 -22.16 9.27 -2.38
N LEU A 70 -22.85 10.37 -2.03
CA LEU A 70 -22.24 11.69 -1.90
C LEU A 70 -21.45 11.87 -0.60
N ASP A 71 -21.89 11.27 0.51
CA ASP A 71 -21.13 11.27 1.76
C ASP A 71 -19.82 10.46 1.59
N ASP A 72 -19.88 9.28 0.96
CA ASP A 72 -18.69 8.50 0.56
C ASP A 72 -17.75 9.31 -0.36
N LEU A 73 -18.31 9.88 -1.45
CA LEU A 73 -17.55 10.68 -2.41
C LEU A 73 -16.87 11.87 -1.75
N GLU A 74 -17.55 12.57 -0.85
CA GLU A 74 -17.00 13.71 -0.12
C GLU A 74 -15.82 13.27 0.77
N VAL A 75 -15.96 12.15 1.49
CA VAL A 75 -14.88 11.57 2.29
C VAL A 75 -13.67 11.21 1.42
N TYR A 76 -13.86 10.51 0.29
CA TYR A 76 -12.75 10.11 -0.58
C TYR A 76 -12.09 11.31 -1.28
N HIS A 77 -12.88 12.27 -1.77
CA HIS A 77 -12.40 13.50 -2.40
C HIS A 77 -11.57 14.35 -1.43
N GLN A 78 -12.09 14.61 -0.23
CA GLN A 78 -11.40 15.37 0.81
C GLN A 78 -10.15 14.65 1.31
N THR A 79 -10.26 13.34 1.60
CA THR A 79 -9.13 12.53 2.11
C THR A 79 -7.99 12.39 1.09
N THR A 80 -8.29 12.33 -0.21
CA THR A 80 -7.24 12.27 -1.24
C THR A 80 -6.40 13.55 -1.23
N TYR A 81 -7.05 14.71 -1.30
CA TYR A 81 -6.39 16.01 -1.39
C TYR A 81 -5.76 16.49 -0.08
N LEU A 82 -6.49 16.40 1.04
CA LEU A 82 -6.08 16.92 2.35
C LEU A 82 -5.39 15.85 3.22
N GLY A 83 -5.49 14.56 2.88
CA GLY A 83 -5.13 13.45 3.76
C GLY A 83 -6.22 13.10 4.77
N SER A 84 -6.06 11.95 5.45
CA SER A 84 -6.94 11.48 6.52
C SER A 84 -6.50 11.94 7.93
N GLY A 85 -5.54 12.87 8.02
CA GLY A 85 -5.00 13.37 9.28
C GLY A 85 -5.74 14.60 9.80
N THR A 86 -5.45 14.99 11.05
CA THR A 86 -5.95 16.25 11.64
C THR A 86 -5.32 17.49 11.00
N ALA A 87 -4.11 17.36 10.46
CA ALA A 87 -3.42 18.40 9.71
C ALA A 87 -3.54 18.13 8.19
N PRO A 88 -3.94 19.14 7.38
CA PRO A 88 -3.90 19.03 5.93
C PRO A 88 -2.49 18.73 5.42
N ARG A 89 -2.32 17.66 4.65
CA ARG A 89 -1.08 17.34 3.93
C ARG A 89 -1.20 17.76 2.48
N LYS A 90 -0.06 18.00 1.83
CA LYS A 90 0.04 18.12 0.38
C LYS A 90 0.09 16.72 -0.26
N LEU A 91 -0.54 16.53 -1.43
CA LEU A 91 -0.25 15.38 -2.29
C LEU A 91 1.26 15.35 -2.61
N LYS A 92 1.90 14.19 -2.39
CA LYS A 92 3.36 14.03 -2.54
C LYS A 92 3.81 14.14 -3.99
N GLU A 93 3.02 13.57 -4.91
CA GLU A 93 3.27 13.71 -6.33
C GLU A 93 2.86 15.11 -6.79
N SER A 94 3.86 15.84 -7.29
CA SER A 94 3.79 17.20 -7.84
C SER A 94 2.82 17.37 -9.01
N THR A 95 2.76 16.46 -9.98
CA THR A 95 1.87 16.58 -11.15
C THR A 95 0.43 16.25 -10.77
N ALA A 96 0.20 15.24 -9.94
CA ALA A 96 -1.11 15.01 -9.31
C ALA A 96 -1.56 16.23 -8.50
N TYR A 97 -0.69 16.82 -7.66
CA TYR A 97 -1.02 18.05 -6.93
C TYR A 97 -1.33 19.23 -7.86
N TYR A 98 -0.59 19.36 -8.96
CA TYR A 98 -0.85 20.37 -9.99
C TYR A 98 -2.21 20.15 -10.65
N LEU A 99 -2.57 18.93 -11.04
CA LEU A 99 -3.89 18.60 -11.61
C LEU A 99 -5.05 18.92 -10.65
N TRP A 100 -4.85 18.77 -9.34
CA TRP A 100 -5.87 19.13 -8.34
C TRP A 100 -6.01 20.63 -8.12
N THR A 101 -4.94 21.42 -8.26
CA THR A 101 -4.92 22.85 -7.91
C THR A 101 -4.97 23.81 -9.10
N SER A 102 -4.40 23.44 -10.24
CA SER A 102 -4.39 24.23 -11.48
C SER A 102 -5.72 24.15 -12.21
N GLN A 103 -6.08 25.19 -12.96
CA GLN A 103 -7.29 25.22 -13.78
C GLN A 103 -7.08 24.50 -15.13
N THR A 104 -6.72 23.21 -15.06
CA THR A 104 -6.43 22.36 -16.24
C THR A 104 -7.66 21.62 -16.75
N GLY A 105 -8.57 21.19 -15.88
CA GLY A 105 -9.79 20.49 -16.27
C GLY A 105 -10.83 21.42 -16.89
N THR A 106 -11.23 21.17 -18.13
CA THR A 106 -12.36 21.86 -18.77
C THR A 106 -13.69 21.25 -18.33
N TYR A 107 -14.69 22.09 -18.06
CA TYR A 107 -16.02 21.66 -17.62
C TYR A 107 -17.11 22.56 -18.22
N LYS A 108 -18.34 22.04 -18.34
CA LYS A 108 -19.49 22.75 -18.90
C LYS A 108 -20.37 23.33 -17.80
N ALA A 109 -20.47 24.65 -17.73
CA ALA A 109 -21.40 25.36 -16.86
C ALA A 109 -22.66 25.75 -17.64
N TYR A 110 -23.82 25.29 -17.18
CA TYR A 110 -25.11 25.79 -17.67
C TYR A 110 -25.43 27.15 -17.03
N PHE A 111 -26.08 28.05 -17.77
CA PHE A 111 -26.57 29.33 -17.30
C PHE A 111 -28.00 29.58 -17.76
N ASP A 112 -28.88 29.91 -16.81
CA ASP A 112 -30.29 30.24 -17.01
C ASP A 112 -30.50 31.68 -17.54
N THR A 113 -29.72 32.06 -18.54
CA THR A 113 -29.88 33.32 -19.29
C THR A 113 -31.05 33.21 -20.27
N GLN A 114 -31.39 34.33 -20.93
CA GLN A 114 -32.31 34.35 -22.07
C GLN A 114 -31.54 34.85 -23.32
N PRO A 115 -31.19 33.99 -24.29
CA PRO A 115 -31.38 32.54 -24.32
C PRO A 115 -30.49 31.80 -23.31
N ALA A 116 -30.89 30.59 -22.92
CA ALA A 116 -30.09 29.75 -22.02
C ALA A 116 -28.84 29.24 -22.75
N MET A 117 -27.70 29.21 -22.05
CA MET A 117 -26.41 28.92 -22.68
C MET A 117 -25.52 28.00 -21.85
N TRP A 118 -24.67 27.25 -22.55
CA TRP A 118 -23.56 26.52 -21.96
C TRP A 118 -22.28 27.34 -22.13
N VAL A 119 -21.51 27.47 -21.06
CA VAL A 119 -20.21 28.14 -21.04
C VAL A 119 -19.16 27.12 -20.60
N ASN A 120 -18.08 27.00 -21.37
CA ASN A 120 -16.92 26.21 -20.95
C ASN A 120 -16.14 26.99 -19.90
N GLY A 121 -15.88 26.38 -18.75
CA GLY A 121 -14.99 26.90 -17.71
C GLY A 121 -13.81 25.95 -17.49
N THR A 122 -12.81 26.43 -16.75
CA THR A 122 -11.66 25.64 -16.31
C THR A 122 -11.60 25.59 -14.78
N ALA A 123 -11.22 24.43 -14.23
CA ALA A 123 -11.11 24.20 -12.79
C ALA A 123 -10.12 23.06 -12.50
N GLY A 124 -9.46 23.10 -11.34
CA GLY A 124 -8.71 21.95 -10.83
C GLY A 124 -9.64 20.89 -10.25
N VAL A 125 -9.17 19.65 -10.16
CA VAL A 125 -9.97 18.52 -9.66
C VAL A 125 -10.55 18.81 -8.27
N TRP A 126 -9.81 19.51 -7.40
CA TRP A 126 -10.30 19.96 -6.09
C TRP A 126 -11.57 20.81 -6.19
N GLN A 127 -11.54 21.86 -7.01
CA GLN A 127 -12.66 22.80 -7.17
C GLN A 127 -13.84 22.13 -7.89
N LEU A 128 -13.55 21.35 -8.92
CA LEU A 128 -14.55 20.68 -9.74
C LEU A 128 -15.31 19.60 -8.95
N GLY A 129 -14.61 18.76 -8.18
CA GLY A 129 -15.21 17.75 -7.33
C GLY A 129 -16.05 18.35 -6.19
N ASN A 130 -15.57 19.41 -5.52
CA ASN A 130 -16.37 20.10 -4.50
C ASN A 130 -17.63 20.76 -5.10
N ARG A 131 -17.54 21.35 -6.30
CA ARG A 131 -18.70 21.89 -7.01
C ARG A 131 -19.69 20.81 -7.45
N PHE A 132 -19.20 19.65 -7.87
CA PHE A 132 -20.03 18.49 -8.17
C PHE A 132 -20.78 17.98 -6.93
N ILE A 133 -20.10 17.79 -5.80
CA ILE A 133 -20.73 17.38 -4.54
C ILE A 133 -21.78 18.41 -4.09
N ALA A 134 -21.46 19.70 -4.13
CA ALA A 134 -22.39 20.77 -3.74
C ALA A 134 -23.66 20.81 -4.62
N THR A 135 -23.50 20.72 -5.94
CA THR A 135 -24.64 20.70 -6.88
C THR A 135 -25.46 19.41 -6.77
N ALA A 136 -24.84 18.26 -6.50
CA ALA A 136 -25.57 17.03 -6.25
C ALA A 136 -26.33 17.05 -4.90
N ARG A 137 -25.79 17.69 -3.85
CA ARG A 137 -26.53 17.96 -2.60
C ARG A 137 -27.68 18.95 -2.79
N GLU A 138 -27.57 19.91 -3.70
CA GLU A 138 -28.68 20.78 -4.09
C GLU A 138 -29.83 19.98 -4.75
N ILE A 139 -29.52 18.97 -5.57
CA ILE A 139 -30.53 18.06 -6.15
C ILE A 139 -31.23 17.23 -5.07
N LEU A 140 -30.55 16.78 -4.01
CA LEU A 140 -31.20 16.08 -2.89
C LEU A 140 -32.28 16.92 -2.20
N TYR A 141 -32.07 18.24 -2.11
CA TYR A 141 -33.05 19.16 -1.54
C TYR A 141 -34.24 19.38 -2.47
N TRP A 142 -33.98 19.76 -3.73
CA TRP A 142 -35.05 20.10 -4.68
C TRP A 142 -35.77 18.89 -5.29
N GLY A 143 -35.10 17.74 -5.41
CA GLY A 143 -35.64 16.56 -6.10
C GLY A 143 -36.91 15.99 -5.45
N LYS A 144 -37.07 16.16 -4.13
CA LYS A 144 -38.31 15.79 -3.41
C LYS A 144 -39.48 16.73 -3.73
N GLN A 145 -39.19 17.99 -4.07
CA GLN A 145 -40.20 19.03 -4.30
C GLN A 145 -40.62 19.10 -5.78
N LEU A 146 -39.67 18.96 -6.70
CA LEU A 146 -39.87 19.29 -8.12
C LEU A 146 -40.33 18.13 -9.02
N LYS A 147 -40.56 16.93 -8.50
CA LYS A 147 -41.14 15.72 -9.15
C LYS A 147 -41.37 15.84 -10.67
N GLY A 148 -40.48 15.25 -11.48
CA GLY A 148 -40.55 15.27 -12.94
C GLY A 148 -40.00 16.55 -13.60
N ARG A 149 -39.66 17.58 -12.83
CA ARG A 149 -39.00 18.81 -13.30
C ARG A 149 -37.55 18.93 -12.87
N ILE A 150 -36.95 17.84 -12.35
CA ILE A 150 -35.54 17.80 -11.93
C ILE A 150 -34.62 18.13 -13.12
N GLY A 151 -34.97 17.68 -14.33
CA GLY A 151 -34.23 17.97 -15.57
C GLY A 151 -34.06 19.45 -15.90
N ASN A 152 -34.96 20.31 -15.40
CA ASN A 152 -34.88 21.75 -15.60
C ASN A 152 -33.86 22.44 -14.68
N LEU A 153 -33.44 21.80 -13.59
CA LEU A 153 -32.47 22.38 -12.66
C LEU A 153 -31.08 22.54 -13.31
N ARG A 154 -30.50 23.73 -13.13
CA ARG A 154 -29.08 23.98 -13.40
C ARG A 154 -28.15 22.96 -12.75
N ALA A 155 -28.46 22.57 -11.50
CA ALA A 155 -27.70 21.57 -10.75
C ALA A 155 -27.72 20.19 -11.43
N PHE A 156 -28.89 19.72 -11.89
CA PHE A 156 -29.02 18.47 -12.64
C PHE A 156 -28.20 18.50 -13.92
N LYS A 157 -28.37 19.56 -14.73
CA LYS A 157 -27.62 19.77 -15.97
C LYS A 157 -26.10 19.76 -15.72
N PHE A 158 -25.64 20.38 -14.63
CA PHE A 158 -24.22 20.35 -14.25
C PHE A 158 -23.72 18.94 -13.86
N VAL A 159 -24.47 18.22 -13.01
CA VAL A 159 -24.10 16.88 -12.52
C VAL A 159 -24.03 15.85 -13.66
N VAL A 160 -25.01 15.85 -14.56
CA VAL A 160 -25.04 14.93 -15.71
C VAL A 160 -23.95 15.29 -16.74
N ALA A 161 -23.80 16.57 -17.09
CA ALA A 161 -22.84 17.00 -18.11
C ALA A 161 -21.36 16.89 -17.69
N ASN A 162 -21.05 16.85 -16.38
CA ASN A 162 -19.66 16.87 -15.89
C ASN A 162 -19.25 15.63 -15.09
N GLY A 163 -20.16 14.93 -14.40
CA GLY A 163 -19.81 13.78 -13.56
C GLY A 163 -19.19 12.64 -14.35
N LEU A 164 -19.84 12.22 -15.44
CA LEU A 164 -19.33 11.18 -16.36
C LEU A 164 -18.22 11.68 -17.30
N TRP A 165 -17.78 12.93 -17.19
CA TRP A 165 -16.80 13.52 -18.11
C TRP A 165 -15.72 14.25 -17.31
N ALA A 166 -15.78 15.58 -17.22
CA ALA A 166 -14.75 16.42 -16.60
C ALA A 166 -14.29 15.95 -15.20
N VAL A 167 -15.24 15.59 -14.31
CA VAL A 167 -14.91 15.15 -12.94
C VAL A 167 -14.20 13.79 -12.98
N PHE A 168 -14.76 12.83 -13.72
CA PHE A 168 -14.19 11.49 -13.87
C PHE A 168 -12.81 11.48 -14.55
N THR A 169 -12.61 12.27 -15.61
CA THR A 169 -11.30 12.41 -16.27
C THR A 169 -10.28 12.95 -15.28
N GLY A 170 -10.63 13.98 -14.51
CA GLY A 170 -9.76 14.53 -13.47
C GLY A 170 -9.35 13.50 -12.40
N TYR A 171 -10.28 12.65 -11.95
CA TYR A 171 -9.97 11.57 -11.01
C TYR A 171 -9.12 10.45 -11.62
N THR A 172 -9.39 10.03 -12.86
CA THR A 172 -8.64 8.93 -13.50
C THR A 172 -7.24 9.34 -13.96
N GLU A 173 -7.04 10.56 -14.44
CA GLU A 173 -5.70 11.11 -14.68
C GLU A 173 -4.92 11.26 -13.37
N SER A 174 -5.58 11.72 -12.30
CA SER A 174 -4.95 11.75 -10.97
C SER A 174 -4.56 10.36 -10.47
N LEU A 175 -5.39 9.33 -10.73
CA LEU A 175 -5.12 7.94 -10.35
C LEU A 175 -3.89 7.40 -11.06
N ASP A 176 -3.77 7.64 -12.36
CA ASP A 176 -2.62 7.28 -13.21
C ASP A 176 -1.29 7.82 -12.64
N TYR A 177 -1.24 9.10 -12.24
CA TYR A 177 -0.08 9.69 -11.57
C TYR A 177 0.19 9.09 -10.19
N LEU A 178 -0.84 8.87 -9.35
CA LEU A 178 -0.64 8.30 -8.01
C LEU A 178 -0.18 6.84 -8.04
N VAL A 179 -0.68 6.04 -8.99
CA VAL A 179 -0.24 4.64 -9.18
C VAL A 179 1.21 4.60 -9.69
N SER A 180 1.56 5.45 -10.65
CA SER A 180 2.95 5.59 -11.13
C SER A 180 3.91 6.02 -10.01
N TYR A 181 3.49 6.97 -9.17
CA TYR A 181 4.24 7.38 -7.98
C TYR A 181 4.41 6.25 -6.96
N ALA A 182 3.32 5.54 -6.61
CA ALA A 182 3.38 4.40 -5.68
C ALA A 182 4.29 3.28 -6.20
N TRP A 183 4.24 2.97 -7.50
CA TRP A 183 5.14 2.01 -8.15
C TRP A 183 6.60 2.44 -8.06
N GLY A 184 6.89 3.71 -8.36
CA GLY A 184 8.23 4.28 -8.25
C GLY A 184 8.78 4.20 -6.83
N GLU A 185 7.95 4.48 -5.83
CA GLU A 185 8.30 4.37 -4.41
C GLU A 185 8.58 2.92 -3.98
N VAL A 186 7.77 1.93 -4.41
CA VAL A 186 8.05 0.50 -4.17
C VAL A 186 9.41 0.09 -4.74
N SER A 187 9.78 0.57 -5.93
CA SER A 187 11.12 0.33 -6.50
C SER A 187 12.24 1.01 -5.69
N GLN A 188 11.98 2.17 -5.06
CA GLN A 188 12.92 2.78 -4.12
C GLN A 188 13.06 1.96 -2.83
N VAL A 189 11.98 1.36 -2.31
CA VAL A 189 12.03 0.45 -1.14
C VAL A 189 12.93 -0.75 -1.42
N GLN A 190 12.75 -1.40 -2.58
CA GLN A 190 13.58 -2.54 -3.01
C GLN A 190 15.07 -2.16 -3.06
N LYS A 191 15.40 -1.00 -3.64
CA LYS A 191 16.78 -0.47 -3.67
C LYS A 191 17.32 -0.15 -2.27
N ALA A 192 16.51 0.46 -1.41
CA ALA A 192 16.89 0.77 -0.04
C ALA A 192 17.17 -0.49 0.79
N LEU A 193 16.38 -1.56 0.62
CA LEU A 193 16.62 -2.84 1.29
C LEU A 193 17.90 -3.52 0.80
N ILE A 194 18.20 -3.50 -0.51
CA ILE A 194 19.49 -4.00 -1.03
C ILE A 194 20.66 -3.22 -0.42
N ILE A 195 20.58 -1.88 -0.38
CA ILE A 195 21.64 -1.03 0.18
C ILE A 195 21.81 -1.29 1.68
N MET A 196 20.71 -1.41 2.42
CA MET A 196 20.73 -1.76 3.84
C MET A 196 21.40 -3.11 4.06
N LEU A 197 21.00 -4.16 3.33
CA LEU A 197 21.57 -5.49 3.41
C LEU A 197 23.08 -5.48 3.12
N ALA A 198 23.52 -4.73 2.10
CA ALA A 198 24.94 -4.59 1.78
C ALA A 198 25.72 -3.87 2.89
N VAL A 199 25.19 -2.78 3.46
CA VAL A 199 25.85 -2.04 4.54
C VAL A 199 25.89 -2.84 5.83
N GLU A 200 24.81 -3.55 6.18
CA GLU A 200 24.68 -4.32 7.41
C GLU A 200 25.50 -5.63 7.35
N ALA A 201 25.30 -6.46 6.32
CA ALA A 201 25.97 -7.76 6.22
C ALA A 201 27.42 -7.67 5.69
N ALA A 202 27.68 -6.91 4.62
CA ALA A 202 29.05 -6.82 4.09
C ALA A 202 29.90 -5.75 4.78
N GLY A 203 29.29 -4.71 5.35
CA GLY A 203 29.99 -3.63 6.06
C GLY A 203 30.17 -3.91 7.56
N VAL A 204 29.08 -3.79 8.32
CA VAL A 204 29.10 -3.85 9.79
C VAL A 204 29.49 -5.24 10.28
N GLN A 205 28.82 -6.28 9.79
CA GLN A 205 29.02 -7.65 10.26
C GLN A 205 30.41 -8.20 9.92
N LEU A 206 30.89 -8.00 8.69
CA LEU A 206 32.28 -8.35 8.32
C LEU A 206 33.30 -7.64 9.22
N ALA A 207 33.08 -6.35 9.54
CA ALA A 207 33.93 -5.62 10.49
C ALA A 207 33.88 -6.22 11.91
N CYS A 208 32.70 -6.63 12.40
CA CYS A 208 32.55 -7.36 13.66
C CYS A 208 33.32 -8.69 13.66
N ILE A 209 33.16 -9.51 12.62
CA ILE A 209 33.87 -10.79 12.45
C ILE A 209 35.39 -10.59 12.46
N VAL A 210 35.89 -9.57 11.75
CA VAL A 210 37.31 -9.22 11.73
C VAL A 210 37.78 -8.77 13.11
N TYR A 211 36.99 -7.96 13.81
CA TYR A 211 37.29 -7.47 15.16
C TYR A 211 37.32 -8.60 16.19
N GLU A 212 36.33 -9.48 16.21
CA GLU A 212 36.29 -10.66 17.07
C GLU A 212 37.44 -11.64 16.77
N LEU A 213 37.76 -11.83 15.49
CA LEU A 213 38.92 -12.62 15.08
C LEU A 213 40.26 -11.99 15.53
N VAL A 214 40.35 -10.66 15.63
CA VAL A 214 41.49 -9.95 16.24
C VAL A 214 41.50 -10.12 17.77
N LEU A 215 40.36 -10.02 18.43
CA LEU A 215 40.24 -10.27 19.88
C LEU A 215 40.60 -11.71 20.25
N LEU A 216 40.02 -12.71 19.58
CA LEU A 216 40.32 -14.14 19.77
C LEU A 216 41.81 -14.43 19.55
N ARG A 217 42.42 -13.87 18.50
CA ARG A 217 43.88 -13.98 18.29
C ARG A 217 44.69 -13.35 19.42
N THR A 218 44.19 -12.28 20.03
CA THR A 218 44.87 -11.59 21.15
C THR A 218 44.74 -12.38 22.44
N VAL A 219 43.53 -12.87 22.77
CA VAL A 219 43.28 -13.77 23.91
C VAL A 219 44.08 -15.06 23.76
N GLU A 220 44.16 -15.65 22.57
CA GLU A 220 45.01 -16.82 22.34
C GLU A 220 46.50 -16.54 22.53
N ARG A 221 47.02 -15.36 22.16
CA ARG A 221 48.41 -14.98 22.46
C ARG A 221 48.64 -14.88 23.96
N ILE A 222 47.74 -14.22 24.70
CA ILE A 222 47.83 -14.05 26.16
C ILE A 222 47.76 -15.42 26.85
N ARG A 223 46.79 -16.27 26.48
CA ARG A 223 46.64 -17.64 27.00
C ARG A 223 47.85 -18.53 26.68
N ARG A 224 48.47 -18.38 25.51
CA ARG A 224 49.75 -19.06 25.21
C ARG A 224 50.89 -18.51 26.06
N GLY A 225 50.92 -17.21 26.35
CA GLY A 225 51.86 -16.60 27.28
C GLY A 225 51.79 -17.21 28.69
N SER A 226 50.59 -17.34 29.26
CA SER A 226 50.39 -17.95 30.58
C SER A 226 50.60 -19.47 30.60
N LEU A 227 50.37 -20.17 29.48
CA LEU A 227 50.73 -21.59 29.34
C LEU A 227 52.24 -21.80 29.10
N LEU A 228 52.97 -20.80 28.60
CA LEU A 228 54.43 -20.87 28.46
C LEU A 228 55.16 -20.76 29.80
N THR A 229 54.65 -19.98 30.76
CA THR A 229 55.26 -19.88 32.09
C THR A 229 55.16 -21.19 32.86
N SER A 230 54.05 -21.93 32.74
CA SER A 230 53.93 -23.28 33.33
C SER A 230 54.82 -24.32 32.63
N LEU A 231 55.06 -24.20 31.31
CA LEU A 231 56.01 -25.04 30.57
C LEU A 231 57.50 -24.70 30.82
N ALA A 232 57.79 -23.51 31.35
CA ALA A 232 59.15 -23.13 31.74
C ALA A 232 59.63 -23.88 32.99
N ILE A 233 58.71 -24.41 33.81
CA ILE A 233 59.04 -25.23 34.98
C ILE A 233 59.72 -26.52 34.51
N PRO A 234 60.96 -26.83 34.96
CA PRO A 234 61.65 -28.06 34.57
C PRO A 234 60.85 -29.31 34.93
N SER A 235 60.82 -30.30 34.04
CA SER A 235 60.03 -31.53 34.21
C SER A 235 60.40 -32.33 35.47
N ALA A 236 61.65 -32.24 35.95
CA ALA A 236 62.07 -32.80 37.23
C ALA A 236 61.35 -32.12 38.41
N MET A 237 61.17 -30.80 38.37
CA MET A 237 60.52 -30.03 39.44
C MET A 237 59.00 -30.29 39.46
N LEU A 238 58.37 -30.43 38.29
CA LEU A 238 56.98 -30.88 38.18
C LEU A 238 56.76 -32.28 38.75
N ARG A 239 57.69 -33.23 38.53
CA ARG A 239 57.61 -34.57 39.17
C ARG A 239 57.72 -34.48 40.69
N VAL A 240 58.61 -33.63 41.22
CA VAL A 240 58.76 -33.42 42.67
C VAL A 240 57.53 -32.76 43.30
N LEU A 241 56.92 -31.79 42.63
CA LEU A 241 55.68 -31.16 43.09
C LEU A 241 54.49 -32.13 43.00
N ALA A 242 54.37 -32.91 41.93
CA ALA A 242 53.31 -33.91 41.78
C ALA A 242 53.46 -35.13 42.73
N SER A 243 54.66 -35.38 43.26
CA SER A 243 54.90 -36.40 44.29
C SER A 243 54.73 -35.89 45.73
N ARG A 244 54.45 -34.60 45.94
CA ARG A 244 54.06 -34.10 47.27
C ARG A 244 52.55 -34.24 47.43
N PRO A 245 52.04 -34.97 48.45
CA PRO A 245 50.62 -35.01 48.73
C PRO A 245 50.14 -33.59 49.06
N LEU A 246 49.05 -33.19 48.43
CA LEU A 246 48.45 -31.88 48.61
C LEU A 246 47.63 -31.94 49.90
N VAL A 247 48.23 -31.50 51.01
CA VAL A 247 47.50 -31.29 52.26
C VAL A 247 46.62 -30.07 52.06
N ILE A 248 45.33 -30.32 51.82
CA ILE A 248 44.30 -29.29 51.84
C ILE A 248 44.15 -28.91 53.31
N MET A 249 44.57 -27.70 53.67
CA MET A 249 44.18 -27.09 54.94
C MET A 249 42.75 -26.57 54.75
N GLU A 250 41.79 -27.37 55.18
CA GLU A 250 40.45 -26.89 55.53
C GLU A 250 40.59 -26.09 56.84
N ASP A 251 41.03 -24.84 56.75
CA ASP A 251 40.87 -23.88 57.85
C ASP A 251 39.41 -23.42 57.84
N SER A 252 38.62 -23.98 58.75
CA SER A 252 37.34 -23.46 59.20
C SER A 252 37.52 -22.44 60.34
N ASP A 253 36.40 -21.92 60.85
CA ASP A 253 36.27 -21.16 62.11
C ASP A 253 36.75 -19.68 62.01
N ASP A 254 36.07 -18.64 62.52
CA ASP A 254 34.75 -18.45 63.16
C ASP A 254 34.34 -16.96 62.92
N GLU A 255 33.09 -16.61 62.61
CA GLU A 255 31.98 -16.14 63.50
C GLU A 255 32.15 -14.72 64.14
N ASP A 256 31.01 -14.22 64.66
CA ASP A 256 30.73 -12.93 65.31
C ASP A 256 30.69 -11.64 64.43
N ALA A 257 29.80 -10.65 64.62
CA ALA A 257 28.38 -10.49 65.05
C ALA A 257 28.19 -9.02 65.49
N GLU A 258 26.92 -8.56 65.56
CA GLU A 258 26.46 -7.28 66.17
C GLU A 258 26.90 -5.94 65.49
N ASP A 259 26.20 -4.81 65.65
CA ASP A 259 24.76 -4.52 65.49
C ASP A 259 24.56 -2.96 65.41
N ASP A 260 23.31 -2.50 65.38
CA ASP A 260 22.80 -1.16 65.77
C ASP A 260 22.78 0.05 64.78
N ASP A 261 21.52 0.46 64.51
CA ASP A 261 20.94 1.82 64.45
C ASP A 261 21.34 2.87 63.37
N ALA A 262 20.43 3.65 62.75
CA ALA A 262 18.95 3.65 62.62
C ALA A 262 18.60 4.69 61.48
N ALA A 263 17.37 5.11 61.10
CA ALA A 263 15.96 4.86 61.47
C ALA A 263 15.05 5.36 60.29
N ALA A 264 13.77 4.90 60.18
CA ALA A 264 12.58 5.71 59.81
C ALA A 264 11.34 4.88 59.34
N ASP A 265 10.30 4.87 60.18
CA ASP A 265 8.83 4.79 59.97
C ASP A 265 8.16 4.17 58.71
N GLY A 266 7.04 3.45 58.94
CA GLY A 266 6.18 2.95 57.84
C GLY A 266 4.80 2.31 58.13
N ASN A 267 4.39 2.10 59.39
CA ASN A 267 3.00 1.92 59.88
C ASN A 267 1.95 1.03 59.12
N GLY A 268 1.48 -0.03 59.80
CA GLY A 268 0.12 -0.61 59.66
C GLY A 268 0.01 -1.91 58.85
N GLY A 269 -0.68 -2.99 59.26
CA GLY A 269 -1.54 -3.22 60.44
C GLY A 269 -2.91 -3.81 60.03
N GLY A 270 -3.07 -5.14 60.02
CA GLY A 270 -4.24 -5.78 59.36
C GLY A 270 -4.55 -7.24 59.74
N LYS A 271 -4.69 -7.50 61.05
CA LYS A 271 -5.05 -8.77 61.70
C LYS A 271 -6.31 -9.47 61.12
N GLY A 272 -6.29 -10.80 60.97
CA GLY A 272 -7.53 -11.60 60.87
C GLY A 272 -7.43 -12.92 60.10
N GLY A 273 -7.18 -14.04 60.79
CA GLY A 273 -7.32 -15.38 60.18
C GLY A 273 -8.70 -15.97 60.41
N ASN A 274 -9.15 -16.87 59.52
CA ASN A 274 -10.09 -17.92 59.90
C ASN A 274 -9.88 -19.21 59.09
N THR A 275 -10.21 -20.32 59.74
CA THR A 275 -10.21 -21.70 59.24
C THR A 275 -11.29 -21.97 58.18
N GLY A 276 -11.12 -23.05 57.38
CA GLY A 276 -12.28 -23.75 56.79
C GLY A 276 -12.11 -24.36 55.40
N GLY A 277 -11.77 -25.65 55.34
CA GLY A 277 -12.48 -26.67 54.54
C GLY A 277 -12.67 -26.52 53.02
N GLY A 278 -11.91 -27.32 52.27
CA GLY A 278 -12.42 -28.25 51.24
C GLY A 278 -13.25 -27.73 50.05
N GLY A 279 -12.71 -27.87 48.83
CA GLY A 279 -13.48 -27.64 47.60
C GLY A 279 -12.73 -27.98 46.32
N ILE A 280 -12.98 -29.18 45.79
CA ILE A 280 -12.49 -29.65 44.48
C ILE A 280 -12.90 -28.67 43.36
N LYS A 281 -11.94 -28.24 42.54
CA LYS A 281 -12.09 -28.20 41.06
C LYS A 281 -10.76 -28.00 40.33
N ALA A 282 -10.58 -28.78 39.27
CA ALA A 282 -9.47 -28.62 38.35
C ALA A 282 -9.70 -27.43 37.41
N GLY A 283 -8.62 -26.70 37.09
CA GLY A 283 -8.59 -25.65 36.09
C GLY A 283 -7.18 -25.53 35.52
N GLY A 284 -6.97 -26.08 34.32
CA GLY A 284 -5.69 -25.94 33.62
C GLY A 284 -5.59 -24.54 32.99
N GLY A 285 -4.64 -23.74 33.44
CA GLY A 285 -4.36 -22.43 32.85
C GLY A 285 -3.53 -22.57 31.57
N SER A 286 -4.17 -22.41 30.40
CA SER A 286 -3.45 -22.06 29.17
C SER A 286 -3.23 -20.55 29.14
N GLY A 287 -1.98 -20.10 29.20
CA GLY A 287 -1.66 -18.68 29.07
C GLY A 287 -1.89 -18.19 27.64
N SER A 288 -2.92 -17.36 27.45
CA SER A 288 -3.09 -16.54 26.25
C SER A 288 -2.29 -15.24 26.41
N TYR A 289 -1.35 -15.00 25.49
CA TYR A 289 -0.78 -13.66 25.32
C TYR A 289 -1.86 -12.74 24.75
N GLU A 290 -2.18 -11.69 25.50
CA GLU A 290 -3.11 -10.65 25.10
C GLU A 290 -2.30 -9.55 24.39
N SER A 291 -2.50 -9.44 23.07
CA SER A 291 -1.88 -8.40 22.23
C SER A 291 -2.98 -7.50 21.68
N ASP A 292 -3.06 -6.28 22.20
CA ASP A 292 -3.90 -5.21 21.68
C ASP A 292 -3.57 -4.89 20.21
N GLU A 293 -4.47 -5.20 19.28
CA GLU A 293 -4.67 -4.44 18.04
C GLU A 293 -6.05 -4.74 17.41
N ASP A 294 -6.54 -3.77 16.64
CA ASP A 294 -7.69 -3.82 15.71
C ASP A 294 -9.12 -4.08 16.25
N ASP A 295 -9.84 -2.99 16.55
CA ASP A 295 -11.32 -2.97 16.55
C ASP A 295 -11.87 -1.71 15.84
N PHE A 296 -11.87 -1.73 14.50
CA PHE A 296 -12.51 -0.69 13.68
C PHE A 296 -13.04 -1.21 12.34
N PHE A 297 -13.96 -2.18 12.33
CA PHE A 297 -15.11 -2.26 11.39
C PHE A 297 -16.03 -3.48 11.67
N HIS A 298 -16.58 -3.60 12.89
CA HIS A 298 -17.68 -4.53 13.13
C HIS A 298 -19.05 -3.90 12.81
N GLY A 299 -19.69 -4.39 11.74
CA GLY A 299 -21.08 -4.07 11.42
C GLY A 299 -22.04 -4.76 12.39
N ASN A 300 -22.63 -3.99 13.31
CA ASN A 300 -23.60 -4.51 14.29
C ASN A 300 -24.89 -5.02 13.61
N THR A 301 -25.01 -6.34 13.45
CA THR A 301 -26.30 -7.02 13.28
C THR A 301 -26.89 -7.35 14.64
N ALA A 302 -27.84 -6.53 15.11
CA ALA A 302 -28.62 -6.80 16.32
C ALA A 302 -30.09 -7.05 15.94
N HIS A 303 -30.56 -8.28 16.08
CA HIS A 303 -31.99 -8.58 16.14
C HIS A 303 -32.58 -8.00 17.43
N GLY A 304 -33.62 -7.15 17.33
CA GLY A 304 -34.25 -6.53 18.49
C GLY A 304 -35.53 -5.78 18.15
N THR A 305 -36.66 -6.33 18.58
CA THR A 305 -38.03 -5.86 18.37
C THR A 305 -38.31 -4.38 18.70
N ALA A 306 -39.07 -3.74 17.79
CA ALA A 306 -39.96 -2.58 17.94
C ALA A 306 -39.98 -1.80 19.28
N ALA A 307 -39.52 -0.55 19.24
CA ALA A 307 -40.12 0.59 19.96
C ALA A 307 -39.71 1.92 19.27
N ALA A 308 -40.63 2.88 19.19
CA ALA A 308 -40.34 4.20 18.60
C ALA A 308 -39.54 5.08 19.57
N GLY A 309 -38.38 5.59 19.14
CA GLY A 309 -37.52 6.47 19.95
C GLY A 309 -36.70 7.42 19.08
N ASN A 310 -37.08 8.70 19.06
CA ASN A 310 -36.46 9.72 18.21
C ASN A 310 -35.21 10.32 18.89
N ALA A 311 -34.00 9.95 18.45
CA ALA A 311 -32.74 10.42 19.04
C ALA A 311 -31.70 10.84 17.98
N THR A 312 -31.68 12.12 17.64
CA THR A 312 -30.70 12.69 16.69
C THR A 312 -29.34 12.95 17.35
N ARG A 313 -28.34 12.09 17.10
CA ARG A 313 -26.94 12.39 17.46
C ARG A 313 -26.38 13.49 16.55
N ARG A 314 -26.23 14.71 17.09
CA ARG A 314 -25.54 15.83 16.41
C ARG A 314 -24.02 15.62 16.41
N TYR A 315 -23.44 15.29 15.26
CA TYR A 315 -22.01 15.55 15.04
C TYR A 315 -21.77 17.06 14.90
N ARG A 316 -20.95 17.62 15.80
CA ARG A 316 -20.64 19.07 15.84
C ARG A 316 -19.60 19.43 14.78
N ARG A 317 -20.03 19.49 13.51
CA ARG A 317 -19.19 19.90 12.37
C ARG A 317 -18.75 21.37 12.54
N ARG A 318 -17.45 21.63 12.64
CA ARG A 318 -16.89 22.98 12.70
C ARG A 318 -16.77 23.50 11.27
N SER A 319 -17.66 24.39 10.85
CA SER A 319 -17.66 24.97 9.50
C SER A 319 -16.43 25.86 9.30
N MET A 320 -15.59 25.53 8.32
CA MET A 320 -14.66 26.50 7.73
C MET A 320 -15.44 27.35 6.73
N GLU A 321 -15.51 28.64 6.99
CA GLU A 321 -16.18 29.62 6.15
C GLU A 321 -15.27 29.94 4.94
N MET A 322 -15.63 29.44 3.76
CA MET A 322 -14.90 29.75 2.52
C MET A 322 -15.38 31.08 1.94
N VAL A 323 -14.48 32.06 1.91
CA VAL A 323 -14.70 33.33 1.22
C VAL A 323 -14.81 33.08 -0.28
N VAL A 324 -15.95 33.43 -0.86
CA VAL A 324 -16.20 33.37 -2.31
C VAL A 324 -15.51 34.57 -2.97
N PRO A 325 -14.57 34.37 -3.93
CA PRO A 325 -13.99 35.49 -4.66
C PRO A 325 -15.02 36.09 -5.64
N PRO A 326 -15.04 37.42 -5.84
CA PRO A 326 -16.00 38.09 -6.73
C PRO A 326 -15.76 37.77 -8.21
N PRO A 327 -16.81 37.72 -9.04
CA PRO A 327 -16.69 37.41 -10.47
C PRO A 327 -16.20 38.63 -11.27
N GLY A 328 -15.15 38.46 -12.09
CA GLY A 328 -14.57 39.61 -12.82
C GLY A 328 -13.54 39.26 -13.90
N ALA A 329 -13.92 38.50 -14.92
CA ALA A 329 -13.23 38.46 -16.23
C ALA A 329 -14.17 37.91 -17.31
N VAL A 330 -14.77 38.79 -18.11
CA VAL A 330 -15.51 38.40 -19.32
C VAL A 330 -14.55 38.43 -20.49
N LEU A 331 -14.31 37.28 -21.14
CA LEU A 331 -13.65 37.20 -22.44
C LEU A 331 -14.71 37.00 -23.52
N PRO A 332 -14.69 37.78 -24.63
CA PRO A 332 -15.73 37.73 -25.64
C PRO A 332 -15.47 36.70 -26.76
N GLY A 333 -16.55 36.07 -27.24
CA GLY A 333 -16.69 35.69 -28.65
C GLY A 333 -16.05 34.36 -29.08
N GLY A 334 -16.91 33.37 -29.38
CA GLY A 334 -16.48 32.10 -29.97
C GLY A 334 -17.62 31.10 -30.10
N ALA A 335 -18.65 31.42 -30.89
CA ALA A 335 -19.74 30.48 -31.18
C ALA A 335 -19.26 29.44 -32.20
N MET A 336 -19.30 28.15 -31.83
CA MET A 336 -19.11 27.01 -32.73
C MET A 336 -20.23 26.00 -32.50
N PRO A 337 -20.75 25.35 -33.56
CA PRO A 337 -21.78 24.32 -33.43
C PRO A 337 -21.21 23.02 -32.84
N PHE A 338 -22.11 22.11 -32.46
CA PHE A 338 -21.76 20.73 -32.10
C PHE A 338 -21.20 19.99 -33.32
N ASP A 339 -19.87 19.82 -33.39
CA ASP A 339 -19.24 18.83 -34.26
C ASP A 339 -18.70 17.67 -33.40
N ALA A 340 -19.50 16.61 -33.29
CA ALA A 340 -19.06 15.31 -32.78
C ALA A 340 -18.39 14.51 -33.91
N GLY A 341 -17.40 15.11 -34.56
CA GLY A 341 -16.65 14.49 -35.65
C GLY A 341 -15.66 13.44 -35.14
N SER A 342 -15.72 12.23 -35.68
CA SER A 342 -14.75 11.17 -35.41
C SER A 342 -13.36 11.56 -35.92
N SER A 343 -12.42 11.80 -35.02
CA SER A 343 -11.01 12.05 -35.36
C SER A 343 -10.24 10.74 -35.66
N THR A 344 -10.71 9.98 -36.63
CA THR A 344 -9.85 9.07 -37.39
C THR A 344 -8.87 9.90 -38.22
N SER A 345 -7.75 10.29 -37.62
CA SER A 345 -6.64 10.93 -38.33
C SER A 345 -5.78 9.86 -39.01
N PRO A 346 -5.66 9.85 -40.34
CA PRO A 346 -4.78 8.94 -41.04
C PRO A 346 -3.34 9.46 -41.01
N TYR A 347 -2.58 9.11 -39.97
CA TYR A 347 -1.13 9.35 -39.99
C TYR A 347 -0.44 8.37 -40.95
N SER A 348 -0.27 8.83 -42.19
CA SER A 348 0.55 8.18 -43.21
C SER A 348 2.01 8.08 -42.75
N HIS A 349 2.54 6.86 -42.76
CA HIS A 349 3.98 6.62 -42.58
C HIS A 349 4.79 7.31 -43.68
N HIS A 350 5.69 8.22 -43.30
CA HIS A 350 6.89 8.47 -44.09
C HIS A 350 8.11 8.59 -43.16
N PRO A 351 9.12 7.72 -43.30
CA PRO A 351 10.25 7.66 -42.36
C PRO A 351 11.27 8.75 -42.71
N GLN A 352 11.39 9.77 -41.87
CA GLN A 352 12.57 10.63 -41.94
C GLN A 352 13.78 9.92 -41.34
N HIS A 353 14.76 9.66 -42.19
CA HIS A 353 16.10 9.19 -41.86
C HIS A 353 16.73 10.05 -40.74
N VAL A 354 16.96 9.45 -39.58
CA VAL A 354 18.00 9.89 -38.65
C VAL A 354 19.27 9.10 -38.99
N PRO A 355 20.42 9.74 -39.27
CA PRO A 355 21.61 9.02 -39.71
C PRO A 355 22.24 8.22 -38.58
N ASN A 356 22.51 6.94 -38.86
CA ASN A 356 23.40 6.12 -38.04
C ASN A 356 24.75 6.83 -37.88
N ARG A 357 25.14 7.08 -36.63
CA ARG A 357 26.53 7.35 -36.27
C ARG A 357 27.04 6.28 -35.30
N SER A 358 27.29 5.11 -35.88
CA SER A 358 28.19 4.11 -35.31
C SER A 358 29.58 4.72 -35.14
N ALA A 359 30.10 4.69 -33.92
CA ALA A 359 31.48 4.98 -33.60
C ALA A 359 31.95 4.00 -32.51
N ASP A 360 32.43 2.84 -32.95
CA ASP A 360 33.40 2.09 -32.15
C ASP A 360 34.60 2.98 -31.84
N SER A 361 35.03 3.01 -30.59
CA SER A 361 36.26 3.69 -30.17
C SER A 361 36.82 3.06 -28.89
N SER A 362 37.44 1.90 -29.09
CA SER A 362 38.64 1.41 -28.41
C SER A 362 39.15 2.17 -27.16
N LEU A 363 39.29 1.40 -26.07
CA LEU A 363 40.54 1.26 -25.31
C LEU A 363 41.68 2.25 -25.66
N ARG A 364 41.89 3.26 -24.81
CA ARG A 364 43.22 3.85 -24.51
C ARG A 364 43.17 4.75 -23.28
N PHE A 365 43.66 4.25 -22.15
CA PHE A 365 44.05 5.07 -21.01
C PHE A 365 45.59 5.16 -21.00
N GLY A 366 46.14 6.26 -21.53
CA GLY A 366 47.53 6.70 -21.33
C GLY A 366 47.51 7.91 -20.38
N GLN A 367 48.21 7.87 -19.25
CA GLN A 367 49.61 8.31 -19.08
C GLN A 367 49.83 9.83 -19.21
N GLY A 368 50.34 10.44 -18.13
CA GLY A 368 50.55 11.88 -17.96
C GLY A 368 50.27 12.28 -16.50
N LEU A 369 51.06 11.85 -15.51
CA LEU A 369 52.27 12.53 -14.99
C LEU A 369 52.05 13.97 -14.52
N HIS A 370 51.90 14.15 -13.20
CA HIS A 370 52.45 15.19 -12.30
C HIS A 370 51.94 14.81 -10.88
N SER A 371 52.72 14.44 -9.86
CA SER A 371 54.03 14.89 -9.32
C SER A 371 53.94 16.06 -8.32
N GLU A 372 53.45 15.77 -7.10
CA GLU A 372 53.80 16.47 -5.84
C GLU A 372 53.55 15.46 -4.68
N GLN A 373 54.57 14.82 -4.13
CA GLN A 373 55.45 15.28 -3.03
C GLN A 373 54.74 15.59 -1.71
N ALA A 374 54.68 14.58 -0.84
CA ALA A 374 54.69 14.72 0.62
C ALA A 374 55.61 13.65 1.22
N ALA A 375 56.43 14.02 2.21
CA ALA A 375 57.67 13.30 2.54
C ALA A 375 57.51 12.15 3.57
N PRO A 376 58.38 11.12 3.51
CA PRO A 376 58.63 10.23 4.64
C PRO A 376 59.59 10.92 5.62
N VAL A 377 59.28 10.87 6.92
CA VAL A 377 60.23 11.29 7.97
C VAL A 377 61.11 10.11 8.32
N ASP A 378 62.36 10.18 7.89
CA ASP A 378 63.46 9.34 8.36
C ASP A 378 64.22 10.07 9.48
N LEU A 379 64.56 9.36 10.55
CA LEU A 379 65.29 9.93 11.68
C LEU A 379 66.08 8.83 12.40
N GLY A 380 67.33 8.69 12.00
CA GLY A 380 68.27 7.76 12.62
C GLY A 380 68.98 8.33 13.84
N SER A 381 69.49 7.39 14.64
CA SER A 381 70.84 7.43 15.22
C SER A 381 71.23 8.41 16.35
N THR A 382 71.89 7.81 17.34
CA THR A 382 73.01 8.32 18.18
C THR A 382 72.79 9.30 19.33
N GLY A 383 73.45 8.98 20.46
CA GLY A 383 73.56 9.79 21.69
C GLY A 383 72.62 9.31 22.81
N GLY A 384 73.05 9.05 24.04
CA GLY A 384 74.41 9.04 24.61
C GLY A 384 74.38 9.26 26.13
N SER A 385 75.12 8.42 26.88
CA SER A 385 75.56 8.61 28.29
C SER A 385 74.53 8.90 29.41
N GLY A 386 74.56 8.03 30.45
CA GLY A 386 74.78 8.53 31.81
C GLY A 386 73.73 8.23 32.90
N ALA A 387 73.86 7.10 33.60
CA ALA A 387 73.60 6.96 35.04
C ALA A 387 74.27 5.68 35.58
N ALA A 388 74.83 5.72 36.79
CA ALA A 388 75.68 4.65 37.33
C ALA A 388 75.13 4.05 38.64
N GLY A 389 75.49 2.79 38.91
CA GLY A 389 75.34 2.12 40.22
C GLY A 389 73.89 1.69 40.56
N MET A 390 73.63 0.53 41.14
CA MET A 390 74.38 -0.11 42.23
C MET A 390 74.20 -1.65 42.20
N LEU A 391 75.21 -2.39 42.67
CA LEU A 391 75.25 -3.85 42.61
C LEU A 391 74.60 -4.51 43.84
N LEU A 392 73.75 -5.51 43.61
CA LEU A 392 73.35 -6.50 44.62
C LEU A 392 73.72 -7.91 44.11
N PRO A 393 74.61 -8.66 44.80
CA PRO A 393 75.04 -9.98 44.35
C PRO A 393 74.05 -11.08 44.80
N GLY A 394 73.17 -11.52 43.91
CA GLY A 394 72.14 -12.52 44.20
C GLY A 394 72.08 -13.69 43.21
N ARG A 395 72.65 -14.84 43.60
CA ARG A 395 72.51 -16.20 43.03
C ARG A 395 72.36 -16.35 41.49
N ARG A 396 73.38 -16.96 40.87
CA ARG A 396 73.29 -17.56 39.52
C ARG A 396 72.30 -18.73 39.50
N PHE A 397 71.02 -18.46 39.29
CA PHE A 397 70.10 -19.47 38.77
C PHE A 397 70.39 -19.68 37.28
N ALA A 398 70.34 -20.92 36.82
CA ALA A 398 70.56 -21.25 35.41
C ALA A 398 69.45 -20.61 34.56
N ALA A 399 69.77 -19.55 33.83
CA ALA A 399 68.82 -18.84 32.98
C ALA A 399 68.31 -19.79 31.88
N VAL A 400 67.00 -20.08 31.90
CA VAL A 400 66.35 -20.89 30.87
C VAL A 400 66.43 -20.14 29.54
N GLY A 401 67.30 -20.61 28.65
CA GLY A 401 67.59 -19.95 27.38
C GLY A 401 66.42 -20.03 26.40
N VAL A 402 65.55 -19.01 26.41
CA VAL A 402 64.47 -18.86 25.43
C VAL A 402 65.06 -18.46 24.08
N ARG A 403 65.35 -19.45 23.22
CA ARG A 403 65.74 -19.21 21.83
C ARG A 403 64.50 -18.87 20.98
N SER A 404 64.30 -17.58 20.72
CA SER A 404 63.39 -17.12 19.66
C SER A 404 63.94 -17.57 18.30
N SER A 405 63.23 -18.49 17.64
CA SER A 405 63.54 -18.86 16.25
C SER A 405 62.93 -17.82 15.30
N ARG A 406 63.61 -17.54 14.17
CA ARG A 406 63.28 -16.46 13.22
C ARG A 406 61.93 -16.63 12.46
N GLY A 407 61.11 -17.61 12.85
CA GLY A 407 59.75 -17.86 12.35
C GLY A 407 58.65 -17.71 13.41
N GLY A 408 58.90 -16.99 14.51
CA GLY A 408 57.90 -16.72 15.56
C GLY A 408 57.51 -17.93 16.42
N ARG A 409 58.19 -19.07 16.25
CA ARG A 409 57.95 -20.30 17.02
C ARG A 409 58.81 -20.31 18.28
N LEU A 410 58.19 -19.96 19.40
CA LEU A 410 58.77 -20.08 20.74
C LEU A 410 58.88 -21.56 21.13
N HIS A 411 60.12 -22.04 21.26
CA HIS A 411 60.44 -23.35 21.80
C HIS A 411 61.02 -23.17 23.19
N VAL A 412 60.37 -23.78 24.20
CA VAL A 412 60.85 -23.79 25.59
C VAL A 412 61.05 -25.25 25.99
N ASN A 413 62.25 -25.59 26.48
CA ASN A 413 62.61 -26.96 26.89
C ASN A 413 62.31 -28.03 25.81
N GLY A 414 62.51 -27.71 24.54
CA GLY A 414 62.28 -28.62 23.40
C GLY A 414 60.81 -28.88 23.04
N LYS A 415 59.85 -28.23 23.69
CA LYS A 415 58.41 -28.37 23.41
C LYS A 415 57.89 -27.18 22.59
N GLU A 416 57.07 -27.45 21.58
CA GLU A 416 56.37 -26.45 20.75
C GLU A 416 54.88 -26.43 21.13
N LEU A 417 54.36 -25.28 21.56
CA LEU A 417 52.91 -25.07 21.68
C LEU A 417 52.32 -24.76 20.30
N ARG A 418 51.60 -25.71 19.71
CA ARG A 418 50.89 -25.47 18.45
C ARG A 418 49.57 -24.72 18.67
N PRO A 419 49.26 -23.69 17.86
CA PRO A 419 47.92 -23.08 17.84
C PRO A 419 46.83 -24.11 17.52
N SER A 420 45.78 -24.19 18.36
CA SER A 420 44.59 -24.96 18.03
C SER A 420 43.61 -24.11 17.22
N TYR A 421 43.88 -23.96 15.91
CA TYR A 421 42.97 -23.29 14.99
C TYR A 421 41.55 -23.88 15.01
N ARG A 422 41.41 -25.16 15.37
CA ARG A 422 40.11 -25.83 15.56
C ARG A 422 39.23 -25.11 16.58
N ASN A 423 39.79 -24.64 17.69
CA ASN A 423 39.02 -23.96 18.72
C ASN A 423 38.56 -22.58 18.23
N LEU A 424 39.45 -21.82 17.57
CA LEU A 424 39.10 -20.54 16.94
C LEU A 424 37.97 -20.71 15.92
N VAL A 425 38.05 -21.72 15.03
CA VAL A 425 36.97 -22.01 14.07
C VAL A 425 35.67 -22.34 14.80
N ILE A 426 35.69 -23.20 15.82
CA ILE A 426 34.49 -23.54 16.61
C ILE A 426 33.83 -22.29 17.23
N PHE A 427 34.61 -21.32 17.72
CA PHE A 427 34.07 -20.05 18.22
C PHE A 427 33.54 -19.11 17.12
N MET A 428 34.07 -19.17 15.89
CA MET A 428 33.57 -18.36 14.76
C MET A 428 32.34 -18.98 14.07
N VAL A 429 32.06 -20.29 14.23
CA VAL A 429 30.93 -20.96 13.56
C VAL A 429 29.56 -20.33 13.89
N PRO A 430 29.20 -20.03 15.16
CA PRO A 430 27.89 -19.42 15.47
C PRO A 430 27.71 -18.05 14.80
N LEU A 431 28.77 -17.25 14.73
CA LEU A 431 28.78 -15.95 14.06
C LEU A 431 28.59 -16.11 12.55
N LEU A 432 29.38 -16.97 11.90
CA LEU A 432 29.22 -17.26 10.47
C LEU A 432 27.84 -17.86 10.11
N LEU A 433 27.22 -18.62 11.02
CA LEU A 433 25.86 -19.14 10.85
C LEU A 433 24.82 -18.02 10.96
N TRP A 434 25.02 -17.06 11.89
CA TRP A 434 24.20 -15.86 12.01
C TRP A 434 24.27 -14.98 10.75
N GLU A 435 25.47 -14.76 10.19
CA GLU A 435 25.66 -14.08 8.89
C GLU A 435 24.83 -14.70 7.77
N VAL A 436 24.97 -16.03 7.59
CA VAL A 436 24.24 -16.78 6.57
C VAL A 436 22.73 -16.66 6.82
N THR A 437 22.29 -16.66 8.07
CA THR A 437 20.89 -16.48 8.44
C THR A 437 20.37 -15.10 8.01
N LEU A 438 21.14 -14.03 8.23
CA LEU A 438 20.74 -12.68 7.83
C LEU A 438 20.79 -12.46 6.31
N ILE A 439 21.76 -13.04 5.60
CA ILE A 439 21.80 -13.05 4.14
C ILE A 439 20.56 -13.78 3.57
N VAL A 440 20.20 -14.94 4.13
CA VAL A 440 19.00 -15.68 3.73
C VAL A 440 17.72 -14.89 4.05
N MET A 441 17.62 -14.30 5.24
CA MET A 441 16.47 -13.47 5.62
C MET A 441 16.32 -12.24 4.71
N GLY A 442 17.42 -11.57 4.38
CA GLY A 442 17.46 -10.45 3.43
C GLY A 442 17.07 -10.87 2.01
N ALA A 443 17.57 -12.01 1.52
CA ALA A 443 17.22 -12.55 0.21
C ALA A 443 15.73 -12.94 0.12
N VAL A 444 15.18 -13.62 1.15
CA VAL A 444 13.76 -13.94 1.23
C VAL A 444 12.90 -12.67 1.28
N SER A 445 13.32 -11.66 2.06
CA SER A 445 12.64 -10.36 2.12
C SER A 445 12.64 -9.65 0.77
N TYR A 446 13.77 -9.69 0.05
CA TYR A 446 13.87 -9.15 -1.30
C TYR A 446 12.95 -9.87 -2.30
N MET A 447 12.94 -11.20 -2.31
CA MET A 447 12.04 -11.99 -3.17
C MET A 447 10.55 -11.75 -2.85
N ARG A 448 10.20 -11.48 -1.59
CA ARG A 448 8.84 -11.06 -1.20
C ARG A 448 8.50 -9.67 -1.74
N LEU A 449 9.39 -8.69 -1.54
CA LEU A 449 9.23 -7.31 -2.02
C LEU A 449 9.20 -7.18 -3.55
N GLU A 450 9.93 -8.02 -4.29
CA GLU A 450 9.84 -8.07 -5.76
C GLU A 450 8.41 -8.39 -6.21
N GLY A 451 7.75 -9.29 -5.47
CA GLY A 451 6.36 -9.70 -5.70
C GLY A 451 5.29 -8.64 -5.36
N MET A 452 5.60 -7.50 -4.74
CA MET A 452 4.59 -6.47 -4.41
C MET A 452 4.11 -5.64 -5.61
N GLN A 453 4.89 -5.61 -6.71
CA GLN A 453 4.55 -4.83 -7.90
C GLN A 453 3.31 -5.38 -8.64
N GLY A 454 3.21 -6.71 -8.78
CA GLY A 454 2.06 -7.37 -9.42
C GLY A 454 0.70 -7.06 -8.77
N PRO A 455 0.55 -7.22 -7.43
CA PRO A 455 -0.64 -6.82 -6.69
C PRO A 455 -1.06 -5.36 -6.93
N LEU A 456 -0.10 -4.41 -6.96
CA LEU A 456 -0.41 -2.99 -7.21
C LEU A 456 -0.95 -2.74 -8.63
N ALA A 457 -0.38 -3.39 -9.66
CA ALA A 457 -0.94 -3.32 -11.01
C ALA A 457 -2.34 -3.95 -11.09
N SER A 458 -2.56 -5.06 -10.37
CA SER A 458 -3.85 -5.77 -10.32
C SER A 458 -4.91 -4.95 -9.61
N LEU A 459 -4.58 -4.29 -8.49
CA LEU A 459 -5.46 -3.36 -7.77
C LEU A 459 -5.86 -2.16 -8.64
N ASN A 460 -4.91 -1.62 -9.42
CA ASN A 460 -5.24 -0.55 -10.38
C ASN A 460 -6.19 -1.06 -11.48
N MET A 461 -5.93 -2.25 -12.03
CA MET A 461 -6.81 -2.81 -13.07
C MET A 461 -8.20 -3.19 -12.54
N ALA A 462 -8.31 -3.72 -11.32
CA ALA A 462 -9.59 -3.99 -10.66
C ALA A 462 -10.38 -2.70 -10.40
N SER A 463 -9.68 -1.63 -10.03
CA SER A 463 -10.26 -0.29 -9.88
C SER A 463 -10.82 0.24 -11.21
N HIS A 464 -10.05 0.09 -12.29
CA HIS A 464 -10.45 0.40 -13.66
C HIS A 464 -11.74 -0.35 -14.06
N VAL A 465 -11.78 -1.68 -13.89
CA VAL A 465 -12.96 -2.50 -14.18
C VAL A 465 -14.20 -2.03 -13.41
N ILE A 466 -14.08 -1.73 -12.10
CA ILE A 466 -15.21 -1.22 -11.29
C ILE A 466 -15.76 0.09 -11.88
N TYR A 467 -14.90 1.10 -12.07
CA TYR A 467 -15.40 2.39 -12.49
C TYR A 467 -15.84 2.38 -13.96
N ARG A 468 -15.24 1.55 -14.85
CA ARG A 468 -15.74 1.38 -16.23
C ARG A 468 -17.08 0.68 -16.24
N TYR A 469 -17.27 -0.28 -15.37
CA TYR A 469 -18.55 -0.95 -15.20
C TYR A 469 -19.65 0.03 -14.77
N THR A 470 -19.36 0.95 -13.85
CA THR A 470 -20.28 2.05 -13.50
C THR A 470 -20.52 3.02 -14.67
N ARG A 471 -19.54 3.27 -15.54
CA ARG A 471 -19.74 4.06 -16.78
C ARG A 471 -20.65 3.37 -17.77
N VAL A 472 -20.47 2.07 -18.00
CA VAL A 472 -21.34 1.25 -18.85
C VAL A 472 -22.79 1.31 -18.34
N ARG A 473 -23.02 1.16 -17.03
CA ARG A 473 -24.34 1.35 -16.40
C ARG A 473 -24.91 2.75 -16.65
N ALA A 474 -24.08 3.78 -16.54
CA ALA A 474 -24.50 5.16 -16.74
C ALA A 474 -24.88 5.45 -18.21
N MET A 475 -24.07 5.01 -19.17
CA MET A 475 -24.38 5.18 -20.59
C MET A 475 -25.57 4.33 -21.03
N ALA A 476 -25.73 3.13 -20.47
CA ALA A 476 -26.93 2.31 -20.70
C ALA A 476 -28.20 2.98 -20.15
N LEU A 477 -28.16 3.55 -18.95
CA LEU A 477 -29.29 4.33 -18.40
C LEU A 477 -29.60 5.53 -19.29
N LEU A 478 -28.59 6.32 -19.65
CA LEU A 478 -28.78 7.53 -20.47
C LEU A 478 -29.30 7.20 -21.88
N LEU A 479 -28.86 6.08 -22.47
CA LEU A 479 -29.40 5.55 -23.71
C LEU A 479 -30.91 5.24 -23.59
N VAL A 480 -31.33 4.45 -22.60
CA VAL A 480 -32.75 4.02 -22.46
C VAL A 480 -33.69 5.06 -21.85
N SER A 481 -33.16 6.20 -21.37
CA SER A 481 -33.92 7.32 -20.80
C SER A 481 -33.95 8.58 -21.69
N SER A 482 -33.20 8.55 -22.81
CA SER A 482 -33.22 9.57 -23.84
C SER A 482 -34.53 9.55 -24.64
N GLU A 483 -34.94 10.70 -25.15
CA GLU A 483 -36.11 10.81 -26.01
C GLU A 483 -35.85 10.14 -27.38
N ARG A 484 -36.84 9.43 -27.91
CA ARG A 484 -36.73 8.72 -29.19
C ARG A 484 -36.48 9.70 -30.34
N GLY A 485 -35.53 9.38 -31.22
CA GLY A 485 -35.14 10.24 -32.33
C GLY A 485 -34.30 11.47 -31.93
N SER A 486 -33.94 11.64 -30.65
CA SER A 486 -32.99 12.67 -30.23
C SER A 486 -31.57 12.36 -30.68
N SER A 487 -30.76 13.41 -30.92
CA SER A 487 -29.31 13.28 -31.16
C SER A 487 -28.57 12.57 -30.02
N ASP A 488 -29.09 12.70 -28.81
CA ASP A 488 -28.51 12.18 -27.58
C ASP A 488 -28.54 10.65 -27.56
N LEU A 489 -29.59 10.02 -28.11
CA LEU A 489 -29.69 8.57 -28.22
C LEU A 489 -28.54 7.98 -29.06
N ALA A 490 -28.26 8.57 -30.23
CA ALA A 490 -27.13 8.18 -31.07
C ALA A 490 -25.78 8.40 -30.38
N PHE A 491 -25.62 9.52 -29.66
CA PHE A 491 -24.43 9.81 -28.87
C PHE A 491 -24.21 8.77 -27.75
N TYR A 492 -25.22 8.49 -26.92
CA TYR A 492 -25.10 7.53 -25.82
C TYR A 492 -24.92 6.09 -26.31
N ARG A 493 -25.51 5.71 -27.45
CA ARG A 493 -25.24 4.42 -28.11
C ARG A 493 -23.76 4.31 -28.53
N GLY A 494 -23.20 5.35 -29.16
CA GLY A 494 -21.79 5.42 -29.51
C GLY A 494 -20.87 5.37 -28.30
N ALA A 495 -21.20 6.13 -27.24
CA ALA A 495 -20.49 6.11 -25.98
C ALA A 495 -20.52 4.71 -25.34
N LEU A 496 -21.70 4.08 -25.20
CA LEU A 496 -21.88 2.74 -24.62
C LEU A 496 -21.02 1.69 -25.33
N ARG A 497 -20.97 1.70 -26.67
CA ARG A 497 -20.10 0.78 -27.45
C ARG A 497 -18.61 0.97 -27.10
N ASN A 498 -18.15 2.22 -27.02
CA ASN A 498 -16.77 2.52 -26.61
C ASN A 498 -16.50 2.10 -25.15
N GLU A 499 -17.41 2.41 -24.22
CA GLU A 499 -17.31 1.99 -22.82
C GLU A 499 -17.23 0.47 -22.67
N LEU A 500 -18.01 -0.30 -23.45
CA LEU A 500 -18.00 -1.76 -23.47
C LEU A 500 -16.69 -2.35 -24.00
N THR A 501 -16.16 -1.83 -25.11
CA THR A 501 -14.85 -2.26 -25.65
C THR A 501 -13.73 -2.04 -24.63
N ASN A 502 -13.76 -0.90 -23.93
CA ASN A 502 -12.78 -0.59 -22.89
C ASN A 502 -12.96 -1.47 -21.65
N LEU A 503 -14.19 -1.67 -21.17
CA LEU A 503 -14.49 -2.56 -20.03
C LEU A 503 -14.06 -4.00 -20.33
N GLN A 504 -14.33 -4.52 -21.53
CA GLN A 504 -13.92 -5.85 -21.93
C GLN A 504 -12.39 -5.97 -21.96
N SER A 505 -11.68 -5.01 -22.57
CA SER A 505 -10.21 -5.00 -22.59
C SER A 505 -9.59 -4.93 -21.20
N GLU A 506 -10.09 -4.07 -20.31
CA GLU A 506 -9.63 -3.99 -18.92
C GLU A 506 -9.94 -5.27 -18.14
N TYR A 507 -11.10 -5.87 -18.36
CA TYR A 507 -11.50 -7.11 -17.69
C TYR A 507 -10.67 -8.31 -18.15
N ASP A 508 -10.50 -8.52 -19.45
CA ASP A 508 -9.64 -9.59 -19.98
C ASP A 508 -8.18 -9.38 -19.52
N THR A 509 -7.72 -8.12 -19.40
CA THR A 509 -6.40 -7.79 -18.83
C THR A 509 -6.31 -8.11 -17.32
N LEU A 510 -7.36 -7.85 -16.54
CA LEU A 510 -7.39 -8.23 -15.12
C LEU A 510 -7.28 -9.74 -14.94
N MET A 511 -8.03 -10.50 -15.76
CA MET A 511 -8.17 -11.94 -15.63
C MET A 511 -6.93 -12.69 -16.14
N TYR A 512 -6.43 -12.32 -17.32
CA TYR A 512 -5.39 -13.04 -18.06
C TYR A 512 -4.06 -12.31 -18.15
N GLY A 513 -3.97 -11.10 -17.60
CA GLY A 513 -2.78 -10.25 -17.61
C GLY A 513 -2.57 -9.50 -18.92
N GLY A 514 -1.48 -8.72 -18.98
CA GLY A 514 -1.09 -7.93 -20.15
C GLY A 514 -1.31 -6.43 -19.98
N LEU A 515 -1.55 -5.72 -21.08
CA LEU A 515 -1.79 -4.27 -21.12
C LEU A 515 -3.17 -4.00 -21.73
N SER A 516 -4.00 -3.22 -21.04
CA SER A 516 -5.31 -2.82 -21.55
C SER A 516 -5.19 -1.71 -22.61
N ILE A 517 -6.18 -1.61 -23.49
CA ILE A 517 -6.27 -0.53 -24.49
C ILE A 517 -6.31 0.85 -23.81
N THR A 518 -6.91 0.96 -22.62
CA THR A 518 -7.05 2.22 -21.87
C THR A 518 -5.78 2.67 -21.16
N GLN A 519 -4.82 1.76 -20.93
CA GLN A 519 -3.49 2.09 -20.42
C GLN A 519 -2.52 2.53 -21.52
N ALA A 520 -2.79 2.20 -22.79
CA ALA A 520 -1.94 2.63 -23.90
C ALA A 520 -1.86 4.17 -23.97
N GLY A 521 -0.65 4.72 -23.92
CA GLY A 521 -0.43 6.17 -23.91
C GLY A 521 -0.66 6.88 -22.56
N LYS A 522 -0.97 6.14 -21.47
CA LYS A 522 -1.05 6.67 -20.10
C LYS A 522 0.31 6.76 -19.42
N VAL A 523 0.39 7.40 -18.26
CA VAL A 523 1.62 7.52 -17.47
C VAL A 523 1.99 6.17 -16.84
N PHE A 524 0.99 5.41 -16.38
CA PHE A 524 1.16 4.07 -15.84
C PHE A 524 0.92 2.99 -16.92
N GLN A 525 1.98 2.70 -17.68
CA GLN A 525 2.05 1.57 -18.61
C GLN A 525 2.84 0.41 -18.00
N LYS A 526 2.20 -0.38 -17.13
CA LYS A 526 2.78 -1.62 -16.57
C LYS A 526 1.88 -2.81 -16.84
N PRO A 527 2.44 -3.95 -17.30
CA PRO A 527 1.65 -5.14 -17.53
C PRO A 527 1.08 -5.65 -16.21
N VAL A 528 -0.20 -5.96 -16.22
CA VAL A 528 -0.92 -6.58 -15.10
C VAL A 528 -0.60 -8.09 -15.12
N PRO A 529 -0.32 -8.73 -13.98
CA PRO A 529 -0.24 -10.20 -13.93
C PRO A 529 -1.65 -10.81 -14.06
N ALA A 530 -1.73 -12.07 -14.42
CA ALA A 530 -3.00 -12.78 -14.54
C ALA A 530 -3.59 -13.08 -13.15
N SER A 531 -4.50 -12.23 -12.68
CA SER A 531 -5.05 -12.30 -11.31
C SER A 531 -5.71 -13.65 -10.99
N THR A 532 -6.24 -14.33 -12.00
CA THR A 532 -6.85 -15.66 -11.90
C THR A 532 -5.89 -16.76 -11.45
N PHE A 533 -4.58 -16.57 -11.65
CA PHE A 533 -3.53 -17.51 -11.26
C PHE A 533 -2.68 -17.01 -10.07
N GLU A 534 -2.61 -15.69 -9.82
CA GLU A 534 -1.90 -15.11 -8.66
C GLU A 534 -2.59 -15.40 -7.31
N SER A 535 -3.92 -15.50 -7.28
CA SER A 535 -4.68 -15.65 -6.03
C SER A 535 -5.81 -16.68 -6.13
N SER A 536 -5.76 -17.69 -5.25
CA SER A 536 -6.81 -18.71 -5.13
C SER A 536 -8.12 -18.14 -4.58
N SER A 537 -8.09 -17.12 -3.70
CA SER A 537 -9.30 -16.48 -3.20
C SER A 537 -9.99 -15.66 -4.29
N PHE A 538 -9.21 -14.96 -5.14
CA PHE A 538 -9.71 -14.28 -6.32
C PHE A 538 -10.33 -15.29 -7.31
N SER A 539 -9.59 -16.35 -7.66
CA SER A 539 -10.06 -17.41 -8.56
C SER A 539 -11.36 -18.08 -8.06
N ASN A 540 -11.45 -18.34 -6.76
CA ASN A 540 -12.67 -18.87 -6.14
C ASN A 540 -13.86 -17.90 -6.28
N ASN A 541 -13.69 -16.61 -5.98
CA ASN A 541 -14.75 -15.60 -6.15
C ASN A 541 -15.22 -15.48 -7.61
N PHE A 542 -14.31 -15.56 -8.58
CA PHE A 542 -14.68 -15.38 -9.99
C PHE A 542 -15.33 -16.61 -10.64
N PHE A 543 -14.96 -17.82 -10.25
CA PHE A 543 -15.34 -19.04 -10.98
C PHE A 543 -16.01 -20.16 -10.17
N ARG A 544 -15.90 -20.15 -8.83
CA ARG A 544 -16.32 -21.29 -7.99
C ARG A 544 -17.29 -20.91 -6.86
N GLN A 545 -17.57 -19.63 -6.70
CA GLN A 545 -18.35 -19.14 -5.58
C GLN A 545 -19.85 -19.33 -5.87
N GLU A 546 -20.44 -20.33 -5.20
CA GLU A 546 -21.87 -20.70 -5.32
C GLU A 546 -22.85 -19.77 -4.57
N ARG A 547 -22.36 -18.65 -4.01
CA ARG A 547 -23.18 -17.70 -3.22
C ARG A 547 -23.36 -16.39 -3.99
N CYS A 548 -24.52 -15.78 -3.82
CA CYS A 548 -24.75 -14.40 -4.26
C CYS A 548 -23.80 -13.41 -3.59
N PHE A 549 -23.49 -12.33 -4.31
CA PHE A 549 -22.50 -11.33 -3.87
C PHE A 549 -23.07 -10.15 -3.09
N ARG A 550 -24.36 -10.18 -2.73
CA ARG A 550 -25.00 -9.14 -1.91
C ARG A 550 -24.43 -9.11 -0.49
N TRP A 551 -24.19 -7.92 0.06
CA TRP A 551 -23.88 -7.76 1.48
C TRP A 551 -25.02 -8.27 2.37
N ASP A 552 -26.27 -8.01 1.94
CA ASP A 552 -27.46 -8.57 2.56
C ASP A 552 -27.87 -9.87 1.83
N GLN A 553 -27.39 -10.99 2.35
CA GLN A 553 -27.68 -12.33 1.82
C GLN A 553 -29.18 -12.67 1.83
N SER A 554 -30.00 -12.02 2.68
CA SER A 554 -31.46 -12.25 2.69
C SER A 554 -32.16 -11.73 1.43
N LYS A 555 -31.52 -10.81 0.70
CA LYS A 555 -32.04 -10.22 -0.54
C LYS A 555 -31.65 -11.01 -1.78
N CYS A 556 -30.94 -12.13 -1.66
CA CYS A 556 -30.51 -12.89 -2.84
C CYS A 556 -31.68 -13.54 -3.57
N TYR A 557 -31.51 -13.74 -4.88
CA TYR A 557 -32.54 -14.39 -5.69
C TYR A 557 -32.74 -15.85 -5.25
N THR A 558 -33.98 -16.32 -5.24
CA THR A 558 -34.33 -17.74 -5.04
C THR A 558 -34.21 -18.52 -6.36
N PRO A 559 -34.12 -19.86 -6.33
CA PRO A 559 -34.05 -20.69 -7.55
C PRO A 559 -35.19 -20.46 -8.56
N ASP A 560 -36.36 -20.02 -8.11
CA ASP A 560 -37.50 -19.68 -8.99
C ASP A 560 -37.28 -18.40 -9.82
N SER A 561 -36.23 -17.62 -9.51
CA SER A 561 -35.92 -16.37 -10.20
C SER A 561 -35.11 -16.61 -11.47
N PRO A 562 -35.45 -15.97 -12.61
CA PRO A 562 -34.67 -16.10 -13.85
C PRO A 562 -33.24 -15.55 -13.76
N TYR A 563 -32.90 -14.86 -12.66
CA TYR A 563 -31.56 -14.34 -12.40
C TYR A 563 -30.70 -15.23 -11.50
N TYR A 564 -31.29 -16.28 -10.89
CA TYR A 564 -30.62 -17.12 -9.89
C TYR A 564 -29.30 -17.72 -10.39
N GLU A 565 -29.37 -18.40 -11.53
CA GLU A 565 -28.23 -19.05 -12.19
C GLU A 565 -27.09 -18.07 -12.46
N VAL A 566 -27.41 -16.84 -12.89
CA VAL A 566 -26.40 -15.84 -13.22
C VAL A 566 -25.73 -15.28 -11.96
N THR A 567 -26.48 -15.08 -10.86
CA THR A 567 -25.94 -14.46 -9.63
C THR A 567 -25.22 -15.43 -8.70
N HIS A 568 -25.36 -16.74 -8.88
CA HIS A 568 -24.81 -17.77 -7.99
C HIS A 568 -23.63 -18.55 -8.58
N HIS A 569 -23.17 -18.27 -9.81
CA HIS A 569 -22.06 -19.02 -10.44
C HIS A 569 -20.79 -18.16 -10.63
N GLY A 570 -20.42 -17.40 -9.59
CA GLY A 570 -19.23 -16.54 -9.60
C GLY A 570 -19.36 -15.24 -10.41
N LEU A 571 -18.34 -14.38 -10.29
CA LEU A 571 -18.35 -13.04 -10.91
C LEU A 571 -18.05 -13.01 -12.41
N ASP A 572 -17.33 -13.99 -12.96
CA ASP A 572 -17.04 -14.05 -14.41
C ASP A 572 -18.34 -14.25 -15.21
N VAL A 573 -19.20 -15.19 -14.77
CA VAL A 573 -20.52 -15.44 -15.37
C VAL A 573 -21.38 -14.18 -15.36
N MET A 574 -21.48 -13.49 -14.22
CA MET A 574 -22.21 -12.21 -14.14
C MET A 574 -21.64 -11.15 -15.09
N LEU A 575 -20.33 -10.88 -15.05
CA LEU A 575 -19.75 -9.79 -15.82
C LEU A 575 -19.80 -10.06 -17.33
N ARG A 576 -19.50 -11.29 -17.78
CA ARG A 576 -19.63 -11.67 -19.20
C ARG A 576 -21.08 -11.60 -19.68
N ARG A 577 -22.04 -12.05 -18.86
CA ARG A 577 -23.47 -11.95 -19.18
C ARG A 577 -23.88 -10.49 -19.36
N ILE A 578 -23.44 -9.60 -18.47
CA ILE A 578 -23.75 -8.17 -18.54
C ILE A 578 -23.06 -7.47 -19.72
N ILE A 579 -21.79 -7.79 -20.02
CA ILE A 579 -21.11 -7.25 -21.23
C ILE A 579 -21.89 -7.66 -22.49
N SER A 580 -22.30 -8.93 -22.61
CA SER A 580 -23.08 -9.42 -23.74
C SER A 580 -24.45 -8.72 -23.86
N GLU A 581 -25.21 -8.63 -22.76
CA GLU A 581 -26.53 -7.95 -22.77
C GLU A 581 -26.44 -6.46 -23.11
N MET A 582 -25.34 -5.78 -22.74
CA MET A 582 -25.13 -4.38 -23.10
C MET A 582 -24.59 -4.17 -24.51
N GLN A 583 -23.77 -5.09 -25.04
CA GLN A 583 -23.41 -5.09 -26.46
C GLN A 583 -24.65 -5.25 -27.33
N LEU A 584 -25.54 -6.15 -26.92
CA LEU A 584 -26.86 -6.35 -27.51
C LEU A 584 -27.74 -5.10 -27.38
N LEU A 585 -27.90 -4.51 -26.19
CA LEU A 585 -28.64 -3.24 -26.00
C LEU A 585 -28.08 -2.08 -26.87
N ALA A 586 -26.76 -2.03 -27.06
CA ALA A 586 -26.11 -1.05 -27.92
C ALA A 586 -26.27 -1.36 -29.42
N ALA A 587 -26.73 -2.56 -29.78
CA ALA A 587 -27.04 -2.99 -31.15
C ALA A 587 -28.55 -2.90 -31.48
N ASP A 588 -29.43 -2.77 -30.48
CA ASP A 588 -30.86 -2.62 -30.67
C ASP A 588 -31.26 -1.34 -31.42
N ASP A 589 -32.37 -1.44 -32.14
CA ASP A 589 -33.08 -0.31 -32.74
C ASP A 589 -33.63 0.65 -31.66
N ASP A 590 -33.84 1.91 -32.03
CA ASP A 590 -34.31 2.99 -31.14
C ASP A 590 -35.67 2.68 -30.45
N ASN A 591 -36.45 1.77 -31.03
CA ASN A 591 -37.75 1.35 -30.49
C ASN A 591 -37.61 0.32 -29.36
N ASP A 592 -36.60 -0.55 -29.44
CA ASP A 592 -36.37 -1.68 -28.53
C ASP A 592 -35.45 -1.32 -27.35
N ALA A 593 -34.56 -0.34 -27.54
CA ALA A 593 -33.64 0.22 -26.54
C ALA A 593 -34.38 0.97 -25.41
N THR A 594 -35.13 0.24 -24.59
CA THR A 594 -36.09 0.76 -23.61
C THR A 594 -35.75 0.34 -22.18
N TYR A 595 -36.12 1.17 -21.19
CA TYR A 595 -35.79 0.96 -19.77
C TYR A 595 -36.52 -0.24 -19.13
N ASN A 596 -37.61 -0.68 -19.76
CA ASN A 596 -38.37 -1.90 -19.42
C ASN A 596 -38.03 -3.08 -20.36
N GLY A 597 -37.10 -2.91 -21.29
CA GLY A 597 -36.57 -3.98 -22.12
C GLY A 597 -35.74 -4.97 -21.31
N THR A 598 -35.86 -6.27 -21.62
CA THR A 598 -35.25 -7.38 -20.87
C THR A 598 -33.74 -7.25 -20.67
N ARG A 599 -33.03 -6.68 -21.65
CA ARG A 599 -31.58 -6.47 -21.61
C ARG A 599 -31.18 -5.45 -20.55
N TYR A 600 -31.87 -4.30 -20.53
CA TYR A 600 -31.65 -3.27 -19.50
C TYR A 600 -32.12 -3.73 -18.13
N THR A 601 -33.27 -4.41 -18.04
CA THR A 601 -33.74 -4.99 -16.76
C THR A 601 -32.76 -6.03 -16.22
N THR A 602 -32.09 -6.82 -17.06
CA THR A 602 -31.03 -7.75 -16.63
C THR A 602 -29.82 -6.99 -16.06
N MET A 603 -29.36 -5.93 -16.73
CA MET A 603 -28.33 -5.02 -16.20
C MET A 603 -28.74 -4.35 -14.88
N TYR A 604 -30.01 -4.01 -14.70
CA TYR A 604 -30.48 -3.48 -13.42
C TYR A 604 -30.54 -4.56 -12.33
N MET A 605 -31.10 -5.73 -12.63
CA MET A 605 -31.40 -6.76 -11.63
C MET A 605 -30.18 -7.57 -11.19
N VAL A 606 -29.30 -7.95 -12.11
CA VAL A 606 -28.02 -8.63 -11.82
C VAL A 606 -26.92 -7.60 -11.62
N GLY A 607 -26.84 -6.63 -12.52
CA GLY A 607 -25.70 -5.74 -12.63
C GLY A 607 -25.60 -4.70 -11.50
N THR A 608 -26.69 -3.98 -11.20
CA THR A 608 -26.66 -2.89 -10.22
C THR A 608 -26.61 -3.37 -8.77
N LYS A 609 -26.98 -4.64 -8.53
CA LYS A 609 -27.05 -5.25 -7.21
C LYS A 609 -25.84 -6.19 -7.01
N ASP A 610 -26.00 -7.46 -7.40
CA ASP A 610 -25.04 -8.55 -7.13
C ASP A 610 -23.65 -8.31 -7.75
N LEU A 611 -23.58 -7.96 -9.03
CA LEU A 611 -22.29 -7.79 -9.72
C LEU A 611 -21.51 -6.58 -9.17
N TYR A 612 -22.18 -5.46 -8.90
CA TYR A 612 -21.52 -4.27 -8.36
C TYR A 612 -20.93 -4.52 -6.96
N GLU A 613 -21.71 -5.07 -6.04
CA GLU A 613 -21.25 -5.42 -4.69
C GLU A 613 -20.14 -6.49 -4.73
N GLY A 614 -20.25 -7.46 -5.65
CA GLY A 614 -19.23 -8.48 -5.86
C GLY A 614 -17.90 -7.96 -6.42
N LEU A 615 -17.94 -7.05 -7.40
CA LEU A 615 -16.74 -6.38 -7.88
C LEU A 615 -16.08 -5.53 -6.78
N GLN A 616 -16.86 -4.81 -5.97
CA GLN A 616 -16.33 -4.07 -4.81
C GLN A 616 -15.66 -5.00 -3.79
N SER A 617 -16.30 -6.13 -3.45
CA SER A 617 -15.70 -7.14 -2.56
C SER A 617 -14.40 -7.73 -3.13
N SER A 618 -14.30 -7.86 -4.45
CA SER A 618 -13.12 -8.40 -5.12
C SER A 618 -11.97 -7.39 -5.24
N ALA A 619 -12.25 -6.08 -5.34
CA ALA A 619 -11.22 -5.06 -5.20
C ALA A 619 -10.65 -5.02 -3.78
N GLN A 620 -11.47 -5.24 -2.76
CA GLN A 620 -10.96 -5.37 -1.38
C GLN A 620 -9.98 -6.56 -1.26
N LEU A 621 -10.27 -7.72 -1.88
CA LEU A 621 -9.31 -8.83 -1.91
C LEU A 621 -7.95 -8.45 -2.51
N PHE A 622 -7.89 -7.55 -3.51
CA PHE A 622 -6.60 -7.05 -4.02
C PHE A 622 -5.90 -6.09 -3.06
N VAL A 623 -6.65 -5.29 -2.29
CA VAL A 623 -6.08 -4.46 -1.21
C VAL A 623 -5.48 -5.37 -0.15
N ASP A 624 -6.24 -6.37 0.32
CA ASP A 624 -5.80 -7.31 1.36
C ASP A 624 -4.60 -8.15 0.87
N PHE A 625 -4.63 -8.65 -0.36
CA PHE A 625 -3.52 -9.38 -1.00
C PHE A 625 -2.27 -8.51 -1.21
N SER A 626 -2.44 -7.19 -1.42
CA SER A 626 -1.32 -6.23 -1.53
C SER A 626 -0.74 -5.84 -0.16
N ILE A 627 -1.48 -6.05 0.94
CA ILE A 627 -1.05 -5.75 2.31
C ILE A 627 -0.43 -6.97 2.99
N ALA A 628 -0.94 -8.18 2.71
CA ALA A 628 -0.51 -9.44 3.31
C ALA A 628 0.77 -10.04 2.70
N ARG A 629 1.34 -9.43 1.64
CA ARG A 629 2.51 -9.92 0.88
C ARG A 629 3.75 -9.07 1.08
#